data_AF-A0A5J4Q3D2-F1
#
_entry.id   AF-A0A5J4Q3D2-F1
#
_cell.length_a   1.000
_cell.length_b   1.000
_cell.length_c   1.000
_cell.angle_alpha   90.00
_cell.angle_beta   90.00
_cell.angle_gamma   90.00
#
_symmetry.space_group_name_H-M   'P 1'
#
loop_
_entity.id
_entity.type
_entity.pdbx_description
1 polymer ?
#
loop_
_entity_poly.entity_id
_entity_poly.type
_entity_poly.pdbx_seq_one_letter_code
_entity_poly.pdbx_strand_id
1 'polypeptide(L)' 'MQKKTNHYDIMTSLHQAFRELQDPRKERKKNHKLLDIIILSVLSVLCGAESYDSIELFGKTNLAFLKQILELK' A
#
# COMPACT_ATOMS: atom_id res chain seq x y z
N MET A 1 30.26 -3.61 7.63
CA MET A 1 29.44 -4.15 6.53
C MET A 1 28.03 -3.64 6.71
N GLN A 2 27.62 -2.63 5.94
CA GLN A 2 26.28 -2.03 6.07
C GLN A 2 25.26 -3.06 5.59
N LYS A 3 24.38 -3.51 6.48
CA LYS A 3 23.25 -4.38 6.10
C LYS A 3 22.38 -3.57 5.14
N LYS A 4 22.34 -3.96 3.86
CA LYS A 4 21.28 -3.51 2.95
C LYS A 4 19.97 -3.95 3.59
N THR A 5 19.22 -3.01 4.14
CA THR A 5 17.82 -3.23 4.52
C THR A 5 17.09 -3.64 3.25
N ASN A 6 16.76 -4.92 3.16
CA ASN A 6 15.86 -5.40 2.13
C ASN A 6 14.56 -4.61 2.28
N HIS A 7 14.05 -4.08 1.17
CA HIS A 7 12.84 -3.26 1.11
C HIS A 7 11.58 -3.97 1.69
N TYR A 8 11.67 -5.28 1.98
CA TYR A 8 10.64 -6.16 2.55
C TYR A 8 10.29 -5.96 4.04
N ASP A 9 11.06 -5.20 4.83
CA ASP A 9 10.91 -5.15 6.30
C ASP A 9 10.34 -3.83 6.87
N ILE A 10 9.76 -2.95 6.05
CA ILE A 10 9.20 -1.68 6.56
C ILE A 10 7.78 -1.90 7.06
N MET A 11 7.66 -2.34 8.31
CA MET A 11 6.38 -2.37 9.04
C MET A 11 6.10 -1.01 9.66
N THR A 12 5.20 -0.24 9.04
CA THR A 12 4.73 1.04 9.58
C THR A 12 3.60 0.86 10.60
N SER A 13 3.26 1.93 11.33
CA SER A 13 2.11 1.92 12.25
C SER A 13 0.80 1.56 11.55
N LEU A 14 0.60 1.94 10.28
CA LEU A 14 -0.57 1.54 9.50
C LEU A 14 -0.59 0.04 9.21
N HIS A 15 0.55 -0.58 8.90
CA HIS A 15 0.62 -2.04 8.74
C HIS A 15 0.23 -2.75 10.04
N GLN A 16 0.71 -2.24 11.18
CA GLN A 16 0.37 -2.79 12.50
C GLN A 16 -1.11 -2.61 12.83
N ALA A 17 -1.71 -1.46 12.50
CA ALA A 17 -3.11 -1.18 12.77
C ALA A 17 -4.07 -2.13 12.03
N PHE A 18 -3.70 -2.55 10.82
CA PHE A 18 -4.52 -3.42 9.97
C PHE A 18 -4.03 -4.88 9.91
N ARG A 19 -3.03 -5.26 10.72
CA ARG A 19 -2.34 -6.57 10.62
C ARG A 19 -3.26 -7.79 10.74
N GLU A 20 -4.37 -7.67 11.45
CA GLU A 20 -5.30 -8.78 11.72
C GLU A 20 -6.39 -8.90 10.64
N LEU A 21 -6.38 -8.00 9.65
CA LEU A 21 -7.38 -8.01 8.59
C LEU A 21 -7.14 -9.18 7.65
N GLN A 22 -8.10 -10.10 7.62
CA GLN A 22 -8.11 -11.20 6.66
C GLN A 22 -8.45 -10.67 5.26
N ASP A 23 -7.85 -11.26 4.22
CA ASP A 23 -8.12 -10.89 2.83
C ASP A 23 -9.26 -11.75 2.24
N PRO A 24 -10.50 -11.24 2.17
CA PRO A 24 -11.66 -12.01 1.69
C PRO A 24 -11.68 -12.17 0.16
N ARG A 25 -10.73 -11.56 -0.56
CA ARG A 25 -10.71 -11.62 -2.03
C ARG A 25 -10.35 -13.03 -2.48
N LYS A 26 -10.88 -13.43 -3.65
CA LYS A 26 -10.50 -14.71 -4.28
C LYS A 26 -9.06 -14.63 -4.79
N GLU A 27 -8.25 -15.67 -4.54
CA GLU A 27 -6.82 -15.74 -4.91
C GLU A 27 -6.53 -15.30 -6.35
N ARG A 28 -7.35 -15.74 -7.31
CA ARG A 28 -7.22 -15.40 -8.75
C ARG A 28 -7.27 -13.90 -9.07
N LYS A 29 -7.63 -13.02 -8.12
CA LYS A 29 -7.72 -11.56 -8.29
C LYS A 29 -6.76 -10.79 -7.38
N LYS A 30 -5.77 -11.43 -6.76
CA LYS A 30 -4.83 -10.80 -5.81
C LYS A 30 -3.53 -10.35 -6.49
N ASN A 31 -3.60 -9.31 -7.31
CA ASN A 31 -2.38 -8.70 -7.91
C ASN A 31 -1.54 -7.96 -6.85
N HIS A 32 -2.20 -7.36 -5.85
CA HIS A 32 -1.59 -6.61 -4.75
C HIS A 32 -2.04 -7.14 -3.41
N LYS A 33 -1.21 -6.99 -2.38
CA LYS A 33 -1.58 -7.25 -0.98
C LYS A 33 -2.74 -6.35 -0.57
N LEU A 34 -3.66 -6.87 0.24
CA LEU A 34 -4.81 -6.08 0.70
C LEU A 34 -4.35 -4.89 1.54
N LEU A 35 -3.37 -5.11 2.42
CA LEU A 35 -2.78 -4.07 3.26
C LEU A 35 -2.24 -2.92 2.42
N ASP A 36 -1.52 -3.21 1.33
CA ASP A 36 -0.96 -2.17 0.46
C ASP A 36 -2.06 -1.30 -0.18
N ILE A 37 -3.16 -1.91 -0.59
CA ILE A 37 -4.32 -1.18 -1.14
C ILE A 37 -4.97 -0.29 -0.07
N ILE A 38 -5.09 -0.80 1.16
CA ILE A 38 -5.67 -0.04 2.28
C ILE A 38 -4.76 1.15 2.62
N ILE A 39 -3.46 0.93 2.75
CA ILE A 39 -2.50 1.99 3.07
C ILE A 39 -2.48 3.04 1.95
N LEU A 40 -2.45 2.60 0.69
CA LEU A 40 -2.60 3.50 -0.46
C LEU A 40 -3.87 4.36 -0.33
N SER A 41 -5.02 3.73 -0.04
CA SER A 41 -6.29 4.43 0.08
C SER A 41 -6.28 5.46 1.21
N VAL A 42 -5.73 5.11 2.39
CA VAL A 42 -5.61 6.05 3.51
C VAL A 42 -4.72 7.24 3.14
N LEU A 43 -3.56 7.00 2.55
CA LEU A 43 -2.65 8.07 2.13
C LEU A 43 -3.29 8.98 1.08
N SER A 44 -3.95 8.40 0.07
CA SER A 44 -4.66 9.16 -0.95
C SER A 44 -5.75 10.05 -0.35
N VAL A 45 -6.59 9.51 0.55
CA VAL A 45 -7.69 10.26 1.18
C VAL A 45 -7.15 11.39 2.06
N LEU A 46 -6.06 11.16 2.81
CA LEU A 46 -5.39 12.22 3.57
C LEU A 46 -4.84 13.34 2.68
N CYS A 47 -4.48 13.02 1.43
CA CYS A 47 -4.06 13.98 0.42
C CYS A 47 -5.23 14.58 -0.39
N GLY A 48 -6.48 14.34 0.01
CA GLY A 48 -7.67 14.96 -0.61
C GLY A 48 -8.30 14.14 -1.74
N ALA A 49 -8.01 12.84 -1.86
CA ALA A 49 -8.73 11.97 -2.77
C ALA A 49 -10.19 11.75 -2.30
N GLU A 50 -11.15 12.06 -3.15
CA GLU A 50 -12.60 11.97 -2.84
C GLU A 50 -13.29 10.80 -3.57
N SER A 51 -12.60 10.13 -4.49
CA SER A 51 -13.14 9.05 -5.31
C SER A 51 -12.12 7.95 -5.57
N TYR A 52 -12.58 6.76 -5.98
CA TYR A 52 -11.68 5.66 -6.38
C TYR A 52 -10.76 6.05 -7.54
N ASP A 53 -11.25 6.83 -8.50
CA ASP A 53 -10.45 7.34 -9.62
C ASP A 53 -9.34 8.28 -9.13
N SER A 54 -9.63 9.13 -8.13
CA SER A 54 -8.63 10.01 -7.53
C SER A 54 -7.59 9.24 -6.70
N ILE A 55 -7.97 8.12 -6.06
CA ILE A 55 -7.03 7.21 -5.39
C ILE A 55 -6.12 6.53 -6.41
N GLU A 56 -6.68 6.06 -7.53
CA GLU A 56 -5.90 5.46 -8.62
C GLU A 56 -4.92 6.48 -9.22
N LEU A 57 -5.37 7.71 -9.46
CA LEU A 57 -4.53 8.80 -9.95
C LEU A 57 -3.39 9.11 -8.96
N PHE A 58 -3.68 9.20 -7.66
CA PHE A 58 -2.66 9.39 -6.63
C PHE A 58 -1.62 8.24 -6.65
N GLY A 59 -2.09 7.00 -6.74
CA GLY A 59 -1.25 5.81 -6.83
C GLY A 59 -0.32 5.82 -8.04
N LYS A 60 -0.83 6.20 -9.21
CA LYS A 60 -0.04 6.32 -10.45
C LYS A 60 0.96 7.47 -10.40
N THR A 61 0.54 8.63 -9.91
CA THR A 61 1.36 9.85 -9.86
C THR A 61 2.49 9.77 -8.82
N ASN A 62 2.27 9.08 -7.70
CA ASN A 62 3.23 8.94 -6.60
C ASN A 62 3.89 7.57 -6.53
N LEU A 63 3.86 6.79 -7.62
CA LEU A 63 4.28 5.39 -7.63
C LEU A 63 5.72 5.17 -7.12
N ALA A 64 6.64 6.07 -7.46
CA ALA A 64 8.04 5.97 -7.05
C ALA A 64 8.20 6.06 -5.52
N PHE A 65 7.46 6.97 -4.87
CA PHE A 65 7.42 7.11 -3.42
C PHE A 65 6.71 5.92 -2.78
N LEU A 66 5.55 5.54 -3.31
CA LEU A 66 4.75 4.44 -2.77
C LEU A 66 5.50 3.10 -2.82
N LYS A 67 6.28 2.85 -3.88
CA LYS A 67 7.17 1.67 -3.99
C LYS A 67 8.34 1.68 -3.01
N GLN A 68 8.52 2.71 -2.17
CA GLN A 68 9.46 2.65 -1.05
C GLN A 68 8.83 2.05 0.22
N ILE A 69 7.49 1.97 0.28
CA ILE A 69 6.74 1.55 1.46
C ILE A 69 5.84 0.33 1.16
N LEU A 70 5.32 0.22 -0.07
CA LEU A 70 4.31 -0.74 -0.50
C LEU A 70 4.82 -1.62 -1.64
N GLU A 71 4.38 -2.88 -1.69
CA GLU A 71 4.72 -3.85 -2.75
C GLU A 71 3.72 -3.79 -3.92
N LEU A 72 3.61 -2.63 -4.55
CA LEU A 72 2.71 -2.41 -5.69
C LEU A 72 3.29 -3.04 -6.98
N LYS A 73 2.49 -3.89 -7.65
CA LYS A 73 2.82 -4.55 -8.93
C LYS A 73 2.35 -3.76 -10.14
#